data_AF-A0A257MK66-F1
#
_entry.id   AF-A0A257MK66-F1
#
_cell.length_a   1.000
_cell.length_b   1.000
_cell.length_c   1.000
_cell.angle_alpha   90.00
_cell.angle_beta   90.00
_cell.angle_gamma   90.00
#
_symmetry.space_group_name_H-M   'P 1'
#
loop_
_entity.id
_entity.type
_entity.pdbx_description
1 polymer ?
#
loop_
_entity_poly.entity_id
_entity_poly.type
_entity_poly.pdbx_seq_one_letter_code
_entity_poly.pdbx_strand_id
1 'polypeptide(L)'
;MGVDLGDLLERKRIEIKDLSGRWVAVDAFNTLYQFLSIIRQKDGTPLMDRQGRITSHLSGLLYRTANLLEAGVKLAFVFDGEPPTFKNDTLAERSESRQKAQAAWQEAQAEGREGFKYAQASSRINSDILEDGKRLILSLGLPVINAPSEGEAQAAYMARKGDVDHVASQDYDSLLFGAPQVVRNLAITGKRKLPRKSIYVDVEPEVIRLEQELNRLGISRKQLVEIGIMCG
;
A
#
# COMPACT_ATOMS: atom_id res chain seq x y z
N MET A 1 5.81 2.67 8.83
CA MET A 1 6.89 3.19 7.97
C MET A 1 7.73 1.98 7.60
N GLY A 2 7.75 1.65 6.31
CA GLY A 2 8.78 0.76 5.75
C GLY A 2 10.05 1.55 5.49
N VAL A 3 11.00 0.96 4.78
CA VAL A 3 12.31 1.57 4.52
C VAL A 3 12.17 2.75 3.56
N ASP A 4 12.64 3.95 3.95
CA ASP A 4 12.61 5.11 3.05
C ASP A 4 13.83 5.13 2.11
N LEU A 5 13.65 4.55 0.92
CA LEU A 5 14.63 4.56 -0.17
C LEU A 5 14.27 5.57 -1.27
N GLY A 6 13.35 6.50 -0.96
CA GLY A 6 12.69 7.28 -1.98
C GLY A 6 13.59 8.25 -2.74
N ASP A 7 14.57 8.84 -2.06
CA ASP A 7 15.51 9.77 -2.67
C ASP A 7 16.68 9.04 -3.37
N LEU A 8 16.90 7.77 -3.02
CA LEU A 8 17.97 6.96 -3.59
C LEU A 8 17.58 6.37 -4.94
N LEU A 9 16.33 5.93 -5.09
CA LEU A 9 15.86 5.16 -6.25
C LEU A 9 15.12 6.05 -7.25
N GLU A 10 15.52 5.96 -8.52
CA GLU A 10 14.83 6.66 -9.61
C GLU A 10 13.54 5.94 -9.99
N ARG A 11 12.51 6.75 -10.24
CA ARG A 11 11.14 6.28 -10.52
C ARG A 11 10.75 6.76 -11.90
N LYS A 12 10.32 5.83 -12.75
CA LYS A 12 9.85 6.15 -14.10
C LYS A 12 8.33 6.20 -14.09
N ARG A 13 7.76 7.31 -14.55
CA ARG A 13 6.31 7.44 -14.71
C ARG A 13 5.83 6.49 -15.79
N ILE A 14 4.71 5.84 -15.52
CA ILE A 14 4.02 4.98 -16.48
C ILE A 14 2.52 5.29 -16.43
N GLU A 15 1.81 4.91 -17.48
CA GLU A 15 0.36 4.93 -17.47
C GLU A 15 -0.20 3.55 -17.07
N ILE A 16 -1.43 3.49 -16.57
CA ILE A 16 -2.07 2.21 -16.22
C ILE A 16 -2.14 1.29 -17.46
N LYS A 17 -2.35 1.86 -18.65
CA LYS A 17 -2.40 1.10 -19.92
C LYS A 17 -1.10 0.36 -20.23
N ASP A 18 0.05 0.81 -19.70
CA ASP A 18 1.33 0.16 -19.91
C ASP A 18 1.41 -1.20 -19.17
N LEU A 19 0.50 -1.43 -18.21
CA LEU A 19 0.34 -2.69 -17.48
C LEU A 19 -0.73 -3.61 -18.11
N SER A 20 -1.31 -3.23 -19.25
CA SER A 20 -2.34 -4.05 -19.89
C SER A 20 -1.80 -5.44 -20.28
N GLY A 21 -2.55 -6.48 -19.93
CA GLY A 21 -2.19 -7.88 -20.12
C GLY A 21 -1.20 -8.45 -19.10
N ARG A 22 -0.59 -7.60 -18.26
CA ARG A 22 0.42 -7.96 -17.26
C ARG A 22 -0.20 -8.41 -15.95
N TRP A 23 0.42 -9.40 -15.32
CA TRP A 23 0.10 -9.82 -13.96
C TRP A 23 0.82 -8.96 -12.93
N VAL A 24 0.08 -8.49 -11.94
CA VAL A 24 0.58 -7.65 -10.85
C VAL A 24 0.22 -8.29 -9.51
N ALA A 25 1.24 -8.63 -8.71
CA ALA A 25 1.05 -9.02 -7.33
C ALA A 25 0.88 -7.77 -6.46
N VAL A 26 -0.32 -7.58 -5.92
CA VAL A 26 -0.69 -6.44 -5.09
C VAL A 26 -0.48 -6.79 -3.63
N ASP A 27 0.32 -6.01 -2.90
CA ASP A 27 0.35 -6.09 -1.45
C ASP A 27 -1.01 -5.63 -0.90
N ALA A 28 -1.77 -6.58 -0.33
CA ALA A 28 -3.10 -6.32 0.17
C ALA A 28 -3.08 -5.45 1.43
N PHE A 29 -2.11 -5.65 2.34
CA PHE A 29 -2.05 -4.91 3.59
C PHE A 29 -1.73 -3.43 3.33
N ASN A 30 -0.73 -3.17 2.50
CA ASN A 30 -0.38 -1.83 2.05
C ASN A 30 -1.58 -1.16 1.34
N THR A 31 -2.23 -1.88 0.42
CA THR A 31 -3.37 -1.37 -0.36
C THR A 31 -4.57 -1.02 0.51
N LEU A 32 -4.97 -1.89 1.45
CA LEU A 32 -6.07 -1.64 2.38
C LEU A 32 -5.78 -0.43 3.27
N TYR A 33 -4.53 -0.29 3.73
CA TYR A 33 -4.12 0.87 4.52
C TYR A 33 -4.26 2.17 3.71
N GLN A 34 -3.82 2.18 2.45
CA GLN A 34 -4.00 3.34 1.56
C GLN A 34 -5.47 3.73 1.41
N PHE A 35 -6.37 2.76 1.23
CA PHE A 35 -7.79 3.04 1.11
C PHE A 35 -8.40 3.61 2.40
N LEU A 36 -8.09 3.05 3.57
CA LEU A 36 -8.53 3.58 4.86
C LEU A 36 -8.00 5.00 5.13
N SER A 37 -6.79 5.26 4.65
CA SER A 37 -6.08 6.52 4.82
C SER A 37 -6.67 7.63 3.93
N ILE A 38 -6.99 7.31 2.68
CA ILE A 38 -7.34 8.30 1.65
C ILE A 38 -8.86 8.42 1.43
N ILE A 39 -9.60 7.31 1.48
CA ILE A 39 -11.03 7.29 1.18
C ILE A 39 -11.81 7.67 2.43
N ARG A 40 -12.03 8.97 2.58
CA ARG A 40 -12.68 9.60 3.74
C ARG A 40 -13.71 10.63 3.28
N GLN A 41 -14.63 10.94 4.17
CA GLN A 41 -15.57 12.04 4.02
C GLN A 41 -14.84 13.39 4.12
N LYS A 42 -15.56 14.49 3.82
CA LYS A 42 -14.97 15.84 3.80
C LYS A 42 -14.41 16.28 5.16
N ASP A 43 -14.99 15.78 6.25
CA ASP A 43 -14.57 16.04 7.64
C ASP A 43 -13.42 15.12 8.10
N GLY A 44 -12.96 14.20 7.24
CA GLY A 44 -11.92 13.23 7.55
C GLY A 44 -12.42 11.95 8.22
N THR A 45 -13.71 11.81 8.50
CA THR A 45 -14.28 10.54 8.97
C THR A 45 -14.18 9.47 7.87
N PRO A 46 -13.89 8.20 8.20
CA PRO A 46 -13.91 7.15 7.19
C PRO A 46 -15.33 6.91 6.68
N LEU A 47 -15.45 6.26 5.52
CA LEU A 47 -16.75 5.78 5.05
C LEU A 47 -17.24 4.68 6.00
N MET A 48 -18.53 4.74 6.33
CA MET A 48 -19.17 3.77 7.22
C MET A 48 -20.52 3.34 6.64
N ASP A 49 -20.97 2.16 7.03
CA ASP A 49 -22.34 1.71 6.77
C ASP A 49 -23.34 2.22 7.83
N ARG A 50 -24.61 1.80 7.72
CA ARG A 50 -25.68 2.18 8.66
C ARG A 50 -25.46 1.68 10.09
N GLN A 51 -24.56 0.72 10.30
CA GLN A 51 -24.21 0.15 11.60
C GLN A 51 -22.92 0.77 12.17
N GLY A 52 -22.33 1.75 11.47
CA GLY A 52 -21.09 2.41 11.89
C GLY A 52 -19.82 1.60 11.59
N ARG A 53 -19.91 0.53 10.79
CA ARG A 53 -18.73 -0.26 10.39
C ARG A 53 -17.99 0.43 9.25
N ILE A 54 -16.66 0.48 9.32
CA ILE A 54 -15.83 1.15 8.31
C ILE A 54 -15.86 0.38 6.98
N THR A 55 -16.18 1.07 5.89
CA THR A 55 -16.29 0.49 4.54
C THR A 55 -15.33 1.13 3.51
N SER A 56 -14.48 2.07 3.92
CA SER A 56 -13.50 2.73 3.04
C SER A 56 -12.64 1.75 2.25
N HIS A 57 -12.20 0.67 2.90
CA HIS A 57 -11.37 -0.37 2.30
C HIS A 57 -12.10 -1.16 1.20
N LEU A 58 -13.38 -1.49 1.41
CA LEU A 58 -14.21 -2.19 0.41
C LEU A 58 -14.53 -1.32 -0.79
N SER A 59 -14.86 -0.05 -0.55
CA SER A 59 -15.05 0.93 -1.62
C SER A 59 -13.79 1.06 -2.47
N GLY A 60 -12.64 1.24 -1.82
CA GLY A 60 -11.34 1.31 -2.49
C GLY A 60 -11.03 0.06 -3.29
N LEU A 61 -11.16 -1.12 -2.68
CA LEU A 61 -10.96 -2.40 -3.37
C LEU A 61 -11.86 -2.53 -4.60
N LEU A 62 -13.17 -2.33 -4.46
CA LEU A 62 -14.12 -2.52 -5.54
C LEU A 62 -13.81 -1.61 -6.74
N TYR A 63 -13.77 -0.29 -6.51
CA TYR A 63 -13.61 0.67 -7.61
C TYR A 63 -12.19 0.65 -8.19
N ARG A 64 -11.16 0.52 -7.35
CA ARG A 64 -9.78 0.49 -7.86
C ARG A 64 -9.52 -0.77 -8.67
N THR A 65 -9.98 -1.91 -8.17
CA THR A 65 -9.83 -3.19 -8.87
C THR A 65 -10.57 -3.15 -10.19
N ALA A 66 -11.82 -2.67 -10.21
CA ALA A 66 -12.60 -2.53 -11.45
C ALA A 66 -11.86 -1.67 -12.50
N ASN A 67 -11.33 -0.51 -12.11
CA ASN A 67 -10.58 0.36 -13.01
C ASN A 67 -9.31 -0.30 -13.58
N LEU A 68 -8.59 -1.08 -12.77
CA LEU A 68 -7.40 -1.80 -13.21
C LEU A 68 -7.74 -2.95 -14.16
N LEU A 69 -8.82 -3.70 -13.86
CA LEU A 69 -9.33 -4.75 -14.72
C LEU A 69 -9.82 -4.19 -16.07
N GLU A 70 -10.50 -3.04 -16.05
CA GLU A 70 -10.94 -2.34 -17.27
C GLU A 70 -9.76 -1.91 -18.15
N ALA A 71 -8.64 -1.51 -17.55
CA ALA A 71 -7.39 -1.24 -18.27
C ALA A 71 -6.65 -2.51 -18.74
N GLY A 72 -7.19 -3.70 -18.45
CA GLY A 72 -6.64 -4.99 -18.84
C GLY A 72 -5.53 -5.52 -17.93
N VAL A 73 -5.32 -4.92 -16.75
CA VAL A 73 -4.33 -5.40 -15.77
C VAL A 73 -4.86 -6.67 -15.10
N LYS A 74 -4.01 -7.69 -14.96
CA LYS A 74 -4.35 -8.93 -14.24
C LYS A 74 -3.81 -8.84 -12.82
N LEU A 75 -4.64 -9.14 -11.82
CA LEU A 75 -4.33 -8.84 -10.41
C LEU A 75 -4.29 -10.12 -9.57
N ALA A 76 -3.31 -10.20 -8.69
CA ALA A 76 -3.24 -11.20 -7.64
C ALA A 76 -2.95 -10.53 -6.30
N PHE A 77 -3.78 -10.75 -5.29
CA PHE A 77 -3.62 -10.10 -3.99
C PHE A 77 -2.84 -10.99 -3.03
N VAL A 78 -1.78 -10.45 -2.46
CA VAL A 78 -0.92 -11.14 -1.50
C VAL A 78 -1.17 -10.57 -0.11
N PHE A 79 -1.57 -11.44 0.81
CA PHE A 79 -1.81 -11.11 2.21
C PHE A 79 -0.69 -11.65 3.08
N ASP A 80 -0.33 -10.87 4.10
CA ASP A 80 0.60 -11.30 5.13
C ASP A 80 0.09 -12.55 5.87
N GLY A 81 1.05 -13.39 6.24
CA GLY A 81 0.90 -14.50 7.18
C GLY A 81 1.34 -14.08 8.58
N GLU A 82 2.01 -14.99 9.28
CA GLU A 82 2.50 -14.70 10.63
C GLU A 82 3.75 -13.79 10.56
N PRO A 83 3.72 -12.63 11.26
CA PRO A 83 4.88 -11.75 11.29
C PRO A 83 6.04 -12.43 12.02
N PRO A 84 7.29 -12.20 11.59
CA PRO A 84 8.45 -12.74 12.30
C PRO A 84 8.59 -12.12 13.69
N THR A 85 9.10 -12.90 14.65
CA THR A 85 9.17 -12.52 16.07
C THR A 85 9.91 -11.22 16.35
N PHE A 86 10.93 -10.89 15.54
CA PHE A 86 11.69 -9.65 15.66
C PHE A 86 10.92 -8.39 15.26
N LYS A 87 9.72 -8.50 14.64
CA LYS A 87 8.85 -7.35 14.34
C LYS A 87 7.95 -6.93 15.50
N ASN A 88 7.94 -7.67 16.61
CA ASN A 88 7.03 -7.39 17.74
C ASN A 88 7.21 -5.97 18.30
N ASP A 89 8.44 -5.51 18.45
CA ASP A 89 8.74 -4.17 18.97
C ASP A 89 8.24 -3.09 18.00
N THR A 90 8.51 -3.23 16.71
CA THR A 90 8.01 -2.32 15.68
C THR A 90 6.48 -2.29 15.61
N LEU A 91 5.82 -3.44 15.80
CA LEU A 91 4.36 -3.52 15.86
C LEU A 91 3.80 -2.81 17.09
N ALA A 92 4.48 -2.91 18.24
CA ALA A 92 4.13 -2.20 19.46
C ALA A 92 4.26 -0.68 19.28
N GLU A 93 5.39 -0.20 18.73
CA GLU A 93 5.60 1.22 18.42
C GLU A 93 4.55 1.77 17.43
N ARG A 94 4.22 0.99 16.38
CA ARG A 94 3.13 1.34 15.44
C ARG A 94 1.78 1.41 16.16
N SER A 95 1.53 0.57 17.16
CA SER A 95 0.33 0.63 17.98
C SER A 95 0.27 1.90 18.83
N GLU A 96 1.36 2.24 19.50
CA GLU A 96 1.46 3.43 20.35
C GLU A 96 1.29 4.72 19.54
N SER A 97 1.97 4.82 18.39
CA SER A 97 1.85 5.96 17.48
C SER A 97 0.41 6.17 16.99
N ARG A 98 -0.31 5.07 16.67
CA ARG A 98 -1.73 5.14 16.31
C ARG A 98 -2.61 5.60 17.47
N GLN A 99 -2.35 5.16 18.70
CA GLN A 99 -3.10 5.62 19.87
C GLN A 99 -2.91 7.12 20.12
N LYS A 100 -1.66 7.61 20.00
CA LYS A 100 -1.36 9.05 20.08
C LYS A 100 -2.10 9.84 18.98
N ALA A 101 -2.10 9.34 17.75
CA ALA A 101 -2.83 9.95 16.65
C ALA A 101 -4.36 9.95 16.89
N GLN A 102 -4.90 8.88 17.46
CA GLN A 102 -6.32 8.79 17.79
C GLN A 102 -6.73 9.79 18.88
N ALA A 103 -5.93 9.93 19.93
CA ALA A 103 -6.16 10.93 20.98
C ALA A 103 -6.11 12.36 20.42
N ALA A 104 -5.08 12.67 19.62
CA ALA A 104 -4.96 13.97 18.96
C ALA A 104 -6.12 14.27 17.99
N TRP A 105 -6.67 13.24 17.34
CA TRP A 105 -7.84 13.39 16.48
C TRP A 105 -9.11 13.72 17.29
N GLN A 106 -9.32 13.06 18.44
CA GLN A 106 -10.45 13.32 19.33
C GLN A 106 -10.38 14.72 19.94
N GLU A 107 -9.20 15.15 20.39
CA GLU A 107 -8.95 16.51 20.86
C GLU A 107 -9.25 17.55 19.78
N ALA A 108 -8.74 17.33 18.55
CA ALA A 108 -9.01 18.22 17.43
C ALA A 108 -10.51 18.31 17.12
N GLN A 109 -11.25 17.20 17.15
CA GLN A 109 -12.71 17.20 16.99
C GLN A 109 -13.42 17.97 18.10
N ALA A 110 -13.04 17.76 19.37
CA ALA A 110 -13.66 18.42 20.51
C ALA A 110 -13.48 19.94 20.47
N GLU A 111 -12.35 20.41 19.95
CA GLU A 111 -12.05 21.84 19.81
C GLU A 111 -12.52 22.44 18.47
N GLY A 112 -13.18 21.67 17.61
CA GLY A 112 -13.57 22.10 16.27
C GLY A 112 -12.36 22.43 15.36
N ARG A 113 -11.17 21.96 15.71
CA ARG A 113 -9.94 22.08 14.92
C ARG A 113 -9.88 20.99 13.85
N GLU A 114 -9.20 21.27 12.75
CA GLU A 114 -9.03 20.29 11.69
C GLU A 114 -8.13 19.11 12.13
N GLY A 115 -8.72 17.92 12.19
CA GLY A 115 -8.03 16.69 12.61
C GLY A 115 -7.61 15.73 11.49
N PHE A 116 -7.71 16.12 10.20
CA PHE A 116 -7.55 15.18 9.07
C PHE A 116 -6.23 14.39 9.08
N LYS A 117 -5.11 15.04 9.39
CA LYS A 117 -3.80 14.38 9.49
C LYS A 117 -3.77 13.33 10.60
N TYR A 118 -4.38 13.62 11.75
CA TYR A 118 -4.46 12.70 12.88
C TYR A 118 -5.43 11.55 12.59
N ALA A 119 -6.55 11.83 11.92
CA ALA A 119 -7.51 10.83 11.46
C ALA A 119 -6.88 9.83 10.48
N GLN A 120 -6.05 10.33 9.56
CA GLN A 120 -5.32 9.50 8.60
C GLN A 120 -4.33 8.57 9.32
N ALA A 121 -3.54 9.14 10.25
CA ALA A 121 -2.54 8.41 11.02
C ALA A 121 -3.14 7.41 12.04
N SER A 122 -4.38 7.60 12.48
CA SER A 122 -5.05 6.68 13.42
C SER A 122 -5.64 5.43 12.77
N SER A 123 -5.63 5.34 11.43
CA SER A 123 -6.19 4.19 10.69
C SER A 123 -5.62 2.86 11.20
N ARG A 124 -6.50 1.92 11.54
CA ARG A 124 -6.16 0.56 11.98
C ARG A 124 -6.77 -0.47 11.04
N ILE A 125 -5.97 -1.46 10.67
CA ILE A 125 -6.44 -2.70 10.06
C ILE A 125 -6.67 -3.71 11.19
N ASN A 126 -7.86 -4.30 11.24
CA ASN A 126 -8.22 -5.40 12.14
C ASN A 126 -8.53 -6.66 11.31
N SER A 127 -8.81 -7.78 11.98
CA SER A 127 -9.18 -9.05 11.34
C SER A 127 -10.37 -8.87 10.41
N ASP A 128 -11.41 -8.15 10.85
CA ASP A 128 -12.65 -8.00 10.07
C ASP A 128 -12.40 -7.29 8.74
N ILE A 129 -11.58 -6.22 8.72
CA ILE A 129 -11.19 -5.51 7.50
C ILE A 129 -10.43 -6.44 6.54
N LEU A 130 -9.56 -7.30 7.08
CA LEU A 130 -8.80 -8.26 6.26
C LEU A 130 -9.72 -9.34 5.69
N GLU A 131 -10.60 -9.90 6.50
CA GLU A 131 -11.55 -10.94 6.10
C GLU A 131 -12.56 -10.41 5.09
N ASP A 132 -13.14 -9.23 5.34
CA ASP A 132 -14.07 -8.58 4.41
C ASP A 132 -13.37 -8.23 3.09
N GLY A 133 -12.13 -7.73 3.15
CA GLY A 133 -11.30 -7.47 1.98
C GLY A 133 -11.02 -8.74 1.17
N LYS A 134 -10.58 -9.83 1.82
CA LYS A 134 -10.37 -11.15 1.20
C LYS A 134 -11.66 -11.66 0.56
N ARG A 135 -12.78 -11.59 1.27
CA ARG A 135 -14.09 -12.05 0.78
C ARG A 135 -14.50 -11.29 -0.48
N LEU A 136 -14.32 -9.96 -0.50
CA LEU A 136 -14.62 -9.14 -1.67
C LEU A 136 -13.73 -9.53 -2.87
N ILE A 137 -12.42 -9.64 -2.68
CA ILE A 137 -11.47 -10.01 -3.75
C ILE A 137 -11.83 -11.38 -4.35
N LEU A 138 -12.12 -12.38 -3.50
CA LEU A 138 -12.57 -13.70 -3.95
C LEU A 138 -13.91 -13.64 -4.69
N SER A 139 -14.84 -12.80 -4.22
CA SER A 139 -16.15 -12.62 -4.87
C SER A 139 -16.03 -11.94 -6.25
N LEU A 140 -15.00 -11.12 -6.46
CA LEU A 140 -14.65 -10.55 -7.76
C LEU A 140 -13.95 -11.57 -8.69
N GLY A 141 -13.70 -12.80 -8.22
CA GLY A 141 -13.06 -13.85 -8.99
C GLY A 141 -11.54 -13.71 -9.09
N LEU A 142 -10.92 -12.96 -8.19
CA LEU A 142 -9.47 -12.70 -8.22
C LEU A 142 -8.69 -13.59 -7.26
N PRO A 143 -7.46 -13.99 -7.64
CA PRO A 143 -6.63 -14.83 -6.79
C PRO A 143 -6.17 -14.11 -5.52
N VAL A 144 -6.28 -14.83 -4.40
CA VAL A 144 -5.77 -14.45 -3.09
C VAL A 144 -4.68 -15.43 -2.68
N ILE A 145 -3.50 -14.89 -2.37
CA ILE A 145 -2.35 -15.64 -1.90
C ILE A 145 -2.13 -15.28 -0.43
N ASN A 146 -2.04 -16.28 0.44
CA ASN A 146 -1.61 -16.08 1.81
C ASN A 146 -0.10 -16.37 1.87
N ALA A 147 0.70 -15.35 2.17
CA ALA A 147 2.13 -15.52 2.40
C ALA A 147 2.36 -16.32 3.69
N PRO A 148 3.45 -17.09 3.78
CA PRO A 148 3.83 -17.74 5.03
C PRO A 148 4.26 -16.73 6.10
N SER A 149 4.72 -15.54 5.67
CA SER A 149 5.12 -14.44 6.54
C SER A 149 4.85 -13.10 5.84
N GLU A 150 5.86 -12.35 5.41
CA GLU A 150 5.67 -11.05 4.74
C GLU A 150 5.05 -11.17 3.33
N GLY A 151 3.98 -10.42 3.08
CA GLY A 151 3.31 -10.34 1.79
C GLY A 151 4.22 -9.76 0.69
N GLU A 152 5.00 -8.72 1.00
CA GLU A 152 5.96 -8.16 0.04
C GLU A 152 7.05 -9.14 -0.37
N ALA A 153 7.51 -9.98 0.57
CA ALA A 153 8.49 -11.03 0.28
C ALA A 153 7.91 -12.09 -0.64
N GLN A 154 6.67 -12.50 -0.39
CA GLN A 154 5.95 -13.45 -1.24
C GLN A 154 5.68 -12.86 -2.64
N ALA A 155 5.26 -11.60 -2.73
CA ALA A 155 5.05 -10.91 -4.00
C ALA A 155 6.36 -10.79 -4.80
N ALA A 156 7.46 -10.42 -4.15
CA ALA A 156 8.79 -10.38 -4.75
C ALA A 156 9.24 -11.76 -5.25
N TYR A 157 8.96 -12.82 -4.49
CA TYR A 157 9.25 -14.20 -4.90
C TYR A 157 8.46 -14.59 -6.15
N MET A 158 7.15 -14.34 -6.18
CA MET A 158 6.29 -14.62 -7.34
C MET A 158 6.79 -13.90 -8.59
N ALA A 159 7.19 -12.63 -8.46
CA ALA A 159 7.73 -11.84 -9.57
C ALA A 159 9.06 -12.39 -10.10
N ARG A 160 10.00 -12.78 -9.22
CA ARG A 160 11.26 -13.41 -9.64
C ARG A 160 11.07 -14.76 -10.31
N LYS A 161 10.08 -15.54 -9.86
CA LYS A 161 9.75 -16.85 -10.44
C LYS A 161 9.06 -16.72 -11.81
N GLY A 162 8.53 -15.54 -12.13
CA GLY A 162 7.81 -15.28 -13.38
C GLY A 162 6.32 -15.61 -13.31
N ASP A 163 5.77 -15.83 -12.12
CA ASP A 163 4.33 -16.05 -11.93
C ASP A 163 3.53 -14.74 -12.10
N VAL A 164 4.17 -13.59 -11.84
CA VAL A 164 3.66 -12.24 -12.09
C VAL A 164 4.74 -11.36 -12.72
N ASP A 165 4.36 -10.31 -13.44
CA ASP A 165 5.30 -9.38 -14.08
C ASP A 165 5.79 -8.28 -13.12
N HIS A 166 4.93 -7.81 -12.21
CA HIS A 166 5.22 -6.68 -11.31
C HIS A 166 4.71 -6.93 -9.89
N VAL A 167 5.29 -6.23 -8.92
CA VAL A 167 4.74 -6.07 -7.56
C VAL A 167 4.14 -4.67 -7.44
N ALA A 168 2.97 -4.52 -6.82
CA ALA A 168 2.37 -3.22 -6.53
C ALA A 168 2.36 -2.95 -5.03
N SER A 169 3.08 -1.89 -4.62
CA SER A 169 3.13 -1.42 -3.23
C SER A 169 3.57 0.06 -3.16
N GLN A 170 3.22 0.74 -2.07
CA GLN A 170 3.79 2.04 -1.73
C GLN A 170 5.11 1.94 -0.95
N ASP A 171 5.46 0.78 -0.41
CA ASP A 171 6.71 0.57 0.32
C ASP A 171 7.81 0.08 -0.64
N TYR A 172 9.05 0.04 -0.16
CA TYR A 172 10.20 -0.39 -0.95
C TYR A 172 10.71 -1.79 -0.57
N ASP A 173 10.09 -2.44 0.42
CA ASP A 173 10.64 -3.68 0.99
C ASP A 173 10.62 -4.82 -0.05
N SER A 174 9.65 -4.83 -0.96
CA SER A 174 9.61 -5.75 -2.11
C SER A 174 10.87 -5.68 -2.99
N LEU A 175 11.49 -4.50 -3.18
CA LEU A 175 12.77 -4.37 -3.87
C LEU A 175 13.91 -5.01 -3.06
N LEU A 176 13.92 -4.82 -1.74
CA LEU A 176 14.88 -5.44 -0.83
C LEU A 176 14.77 -6.97 -0.87
N PHE A 177 13.54 -7.48 -0.90
CA PHE A 177 13.25 -8.91 -1.12
C PHE A 177 13.58 -9.39 -2.53
N GLY A 178 13.86 -8.49 -3.48
CA GLY A 178 14.38 -8.79 -4.81
C GLY A 178 13.33 -8.79 -5.92
N ALA A 179 12.21 -8.09 -5.76
CA ALA A 179 11.25 -7.87 -6.83
C ALA A 179 11.95 -7.20 -8.03
N PRO A 180 11.85 -7.75 -9.26
CA PRO A 180 12.49 -7.15 -10.42
C PRO A 180 11.91 -5.79 -10.78
N GLN A 181 10.58 -5.65 -10.65
CA GLN A 181 9.85 -4.43 -10.98
C GLN A 181 8.76 -4.16 -9.93
N VAL A 182 8.77 -2.94 -9.38
CA VAL A 182 7.79 -2.49 -8.38
C VAL A 182 7.05 -1.28 -8.93
N VAL A 183 5.72 -1.37 -8.96
CA VAL A 183 4.80 -0.32 -9.37
C VAL A 183 4.24 0.36 -8.12
N ARG A 184 4.56 1.64 -7.97
CA ARG A 184 4.01 2.51 -6.93
C ARG A 184 2.78 3.25 -7.45
N ASN A 185 2.09 3.90 -6.52
CA ASN A 185 0.89 4.71 -6.75
C ASN A 185 -0.32 3.99 -7.38
N LEU A 186 -0.26 2.67 -7.62
CA LEU A 186 -1.34 1.94 -8.31
C LEU A 186 -2.69 2.02 -7.56
N ALA A 187 -2.68 1.91 -6.23
CA ALA A 187 -3.88 2.02 -5.41
C ALA A 187 -4.48 3.45 -5.37
N ILE A 188 -3.64 4.47 -5.59
CA ILE A 188 -3.95 5.88 -5.32
C ILE A 188 -3.99 6.75 -6.59
N THR A 189 -3.86 6.13 -7.76
CA THR A 189 -3.77 6.82 -9.06
C THR A 189 -5.03 7.65 -9.34
N GLY A 190 -4.83 8.85 -9.91
CA GLY A 190 -5.86 9.79 -10.33
C GLY A 190 -5.79 11.13 -9.60
N LYS A 191 -6.84 11.94 -9.74
CA LYS A 191 -6.94 13.27 -9.13
C LYS A 191 -7.11 13.18 -7.62
N ARG A 192 -6.08 13.57 -6.88
CA ARG A 192 -6.11 13.68 -5.43
C ARG A 192 -6.20 15.14 -5.00
N LYS A 193 -7.24 15.51 -4.26
CA LYS A 193 -7.29 16.83 -3.62
C LYS A 193 -6.26 16.91 -2.50
N LEU A 194 -5.41 17.94 -2.50
CA LEU A 194 -4.50 18.17 -1.37
C LEU A 194 -5.29 18.60 -0.13
N PRO A 195 -4.95 18.10 1.06
CA PRO A 195 -5.52 18.61 2.29
C PRO A 195 -5.33 20.13 2.36
N ARG A 196 -6.38 20.87 2.73
CA ARG A 196 -6.36 22.34 2.93
C ARG A 196 -6.11 23.19 1.68
N LYS A 197 -6.00 22.61 0.49
CA LYS A 197 -5.83 23.36 -0.76
C LYS A 197 -6.92 22.97 -1.76
N SER A 198 -7.48 23.95 -2.47
CA SER A 198 -8.36 23.71 -3.63
C SER A 198 -7.56 23.27 -4.86
N ILE A 199 -6.49 22.51 -4.64
CA ILE A 199 -5.56 22.04 -5.66
C ILE A 199 -5.71 20.52 -5.73
N TYR A 200 -5.96 20.03 -6.93
CA TYR A 200 -5.90 18.62 -7.25
C TYR A 200 -4.50 18.32 -7.80
N VAL A 201 -3.88 17.25 -7.29
CA VAL A 201 -2.64 16.70 -7.81
C VAL A 201 -3.01 15.42 -8.53
N ASP A 202 -2.60 15.32 -9.78
CA ASP A 202 -2.66 14.06 -10.52
C ASP A 202 -1.54 13.16 -9.99
N VAL A 203 -1.93 12.03 -9.41
CA VAL A 203 -1.00 10.99 -8.98
C VAL A 203 -0.94 9.93 -10.08
N GLU A 204 0.23 9.80 -10.69
CA GLU A 204 0.49 8.84 -11.76
C GLU A 204 1.18 7.58 -11.20
N PRO A 205 0.94 6.40 -11.79
CA PRO A 205 1.73 5.20 -11.48
C PRO A 205 3.22 5.43 -11.80
N GLU A 206 4.08 4.84 -10.97
CA GLU A 206 5.52 4.92 -11.12
C GLU A 206 6.11 3.52 -11.05
N VAL A 207 7.08 3.20 -11.90
CA VAL A 207 7.80 1.92 -11.87
C VAL A 207 9.25 2.12 -11.47
N ILE A 208 9.72 1.23 -10.60
CA ILE A 208 11.12 1.09 -10.22
C ILE A 208 11.59 -0.28 -10.73
N ARG A 209 12.73 -0.29 -11.42
CA ARG A 209 13.32 -1.51 -11.98
C ARG A 209 14.61 -1.81 -11.25
N LEU A 210 14.60 -2.88 -10.45
CA LEU A 210 15.67 -3.17 -9.49
C LEU A 210 17.05 -3.24 -10.17
N GLU A 211 17.17 -3.99 -11.27
CA GLU A 211 18.45 -4.15 -11.97
C GLU A 211 18.99 -2.82 -12.53
N GLN A 212 18.10 -1.95 -13.05
CA GLN A 212 18.51 -0.64 -13.56
C GLN A 212 19.07 0.23 -12.44
N GLU A 213 18.41 0.23 -11.28
CA GLU A 213 18.84 1.02 -10.12
C GLU A 213 20.14 0.48 -9.50
N LEU A 214 20.29 -0.84 -9.38
CA LEU A 214 21.52 -1.46 -8.91
C LEU A 214 22.71 -1.10 -9.82
N ASN A 215 22.52 -1.18 -11.14
CA ASN A 215 23.55 -0.80 -12.10
C ASN A 215 23.88 0.69 -12.06
N ARG A 216 22.87 1.56 -11.94
CA ARG A 216 23.04 3.02 -11.84
C ARG A 216 23.81 3.41 -10.59
N LEU A 217 23.49 2.79 -9.46
CA LEU A 217 24.13 3.04 -8.17
C LEU A 217 25.49 2.34 -8.02
N GLY A 218 25.81 1.37 -8.88
CA GLY A 218 27.03 0.58 -8.79
C GLY A 218 27.07 -0.32 -7.54
N ILE A 219 25.91 -0.78 -7.07
CA ILE A 219 25.79 -1.61 -5.86
C ILE A 219 25.10 -2.94 -6.15
N SER A 220 25.40 -3.93 -5.32
CA SER A 220 24.68 -5.21 -5.30
C SER A 220 23.36 -5.10 -4.54
N ARG A 221 22.44 -6.04 -4.77
CA ARG A 221 21.19 -6.14 -3.97
C ARG A 221 21.48 -6.28 -2.47
N LYS A 222 22.55 -7.00 -2.11
CA LYS A 222 22.97 -7.15 -0.71
C LYS A 222 23.29 -5.78 -0.08
N GLN A 223 24.03 -4.95 -0.79
CA GLN A 223 24.33 -3.58 -0.34
C GLN A 223 23.08 -2.71 -0.28
N LEU A 224 22.11 -2.87 -1.19
CA LEU A 224 20.82 -2.19 -1.08
C LEU A 224 20.06 -2.59 0.20
N VAL A 225 20.10 -3.87 0.57
CA VAL A 225 19.53 -4.35 1.85
C VAL A 225 20.28 -3.77 3.05
N GLU A 226 21.61 -3.73 2.99
CA GLU A 226 22.45 -3.12 4.04
C GLU A 226 22.11 -1.63 4.21
N ILE A 227 21.92 -0.89 3.10
CA ILE A 227 21.44 0.50 3.12
C ILE A 227 20.06 0.58 3.77
N GLY A 228 19.13 -0.30 3.39
CA GLY A 228 17.80 -0.32 3.99
C GLY A 228 17.82 -0.51 5.51
N ILE A 229 18.68 -1.41 6.00
CA ILE A 229 18.87 -1.62 7.45
C ILE A 229 19.42 -0.35 8.12
N MET A 230 20.31 0.40 7.47
CA MET A 230 20.85 1.66 8.01
C MET A 230 19.83 2.81 7.99
N CYS A 231 18.89 2.79 7.05
CA CYS A 231 17.85 3.82 6.91
C CYS A 231 16.63 3.60 7.83
N GLY A 232 16.45 2.39 8.38
CA GLY A 232 15.38 2.04 9.33
C GLY A 232 14.35 1.08 8.77
#